data_AF-A0A484C2N8-F1
#
_entry.id   AF-A0A484C2N8-F1
#
_cell.length_a   1.000
_cell.length_b   1.000
_cell.length_c   1.000
_cell.angle_alpha   90.00
_cell.angle_beta   90.00
_cell.angle_gamma   90.00
#
_symmetry.space_group_name_H-M   'P 1'
#
loop_
_entity.id
_entity.type
_entity.pdbx_description
1 polymer ?
#
loop_
_entity_poly.entity_id
_entity_poly.type
_entity_poly.pdbx_seq_one_letter_code
_entity_poly.pdbx_strand_id
1 'polypeptide(L)' 'MMTPADRYLNATGAAFDILKSESQLSGAIFGEVAMTCLITMVVLLVAVNSKTKTPLAPFLVGCTVIINVLAG' A
#
# COMPACT_ATOMS: atom_id res chain seq x y z
N MET A 1 13.42 -5.03 -19.26
CA MET A 1 12.48 -4.67 -20.34
C MET A 1 11.42 -3.78 -19.73
N MET A 2 11.21 -2.59 -20.29
CA MET A 2 10.23 -1.61 -19.81
C MET A 2 8.90 -1.83 -20.55
N THR A 3 7.77 -1.69 -19.87
CA THR A 3 6.44 -1.83 -20.47
C THR A 3 6.27 -0.80 -21.60
N PRO A 4 5.72 -1.17 -22.77
CA PRO A 4 5.45 -0.23 -23.86
C PRO A 4 4.56 0.93 -23.37
N ALA A 5 4.83 2.16 -23.80
CA ALA A 5 4.13 3.36 -23.33
C ALA A 5 2.60 3.25 -23.50
N ASP A 6 2.12 2.68 -24.60
CA ASP A 6 0.68 2.43 -24.82
C ASP A 6 0.05 1.50 -23.77
N ARG A 7 0.80 0.50 -23.28
CA ARG A 7 0.33 -0.39 -22.20
C ARG A 7 0.46 0.24 -20.82
N TYR A 8 1.46 1.11 -20.62
CA TYR A 8 1.61 1.87 -19.39
C TYR A 8 0.46 2.86 -19.21
N LEU A 9 0.07 3.57 -20.27
CA LEU A 9 -1.05 4.52 -20.27
C LEU A 9 -2.41 3.81 -20.12
N ASN A 10 -2.52 2.56 -20.57
CA ASN A 10 -3.73 1.75 -20.47
C ASN A 10 -3.77 0.91 -19.18
N ALA A 11 -3.64 1.54 -18.00
CA ALA A 11 -3.70 0.86 -16.69
C ALA A 11 -5.09 0.92 -16.04
N THR A 12 -6.17 0.76 -16.82
CA THR A 12 -7.57 0.86 -16.33
C THR A 12 -7.93 -0.15 -15.22
N GLY A 13 -7.08 -1.16 -14.97
CA GLY A 13 -7.24 -2.15 -13.90
C GLY A 13 -6.21 -2.07 -12.77
N ALA A 14 -5.37 -1.03 -12.74
CA ALA A 14 -4.48 -0.81 -11.60
C ALA A 14 -5.29 -0.35 -10.39
N ALA A 15 -4.91 -0.84 -9.20
CA ALA A 15 -5.53 -0.40 -7.95
C ALA A 15 -5.17 1.06 -7.60
N PHE A 16 -4.06 1.57 -8.15
CA PHE A 16 -3.56 2.93 -7.93
C PHE A 16 -3.59 3.72 -9.24
N ASP A 17 -3.99 4.99 -9.17
CA ASP A 17 -4.05 5.86 -10.36
C ASP A 17 -2.64 6.23 -10.86
N ILE A 18 -2.50 6.37 -12.17
CA ILE A 18 -1.22 6.79 -12.77
C ILE A 18 -1.06 8.29 -12.53
N LEU A 19 0.06 8.68 -11.93
CA LEU A 19 0.42 10.09 -11.78
C LEU A 19 0.60 10.74 -13.15
N LYS A 20 -0.20 11.78 -13.44
CA LYS A 20 -0.15 12.53 -14.71
C LYS A 20 0.68 13.80 -14.64
N SER A 21 1.03 14.26 -13.43
CA SER A 21 1.85 15.46 -13.22
C SER A 21 2.80 15.34 -12.03
N GLU A 22 3.95 16.00 -12.14
CA GLU A 22 4.97 16.12 -11.08
C GLU A 22 4.42 16.72 -9.78
N SER A 23 3.35 17.53 -9.85
CA SER A 23 2.69 18.10 -8.68
C SER A 23 1.99 17.06 -7.80
N GLN A 24 1.60 15.91 -8.37
CA GLN A 24 0.98 14.81 -7.64
C GLN A 24 2.02 13.83 -7.08
N LEU A 25 3.27 13.89 -7.56
CA LEU A 25 4.34 12.96 -7.21
C LEU A 25 4.70 13.02 -5.72
N SER A 26 4.85 14.22 -5.17
CA SER A 26 5.21 14.39 -3.75
C SER A 26 4.11 13.88 -2.82
N GLY A 27 2.85 14.13 -3.16
CA GLY A 27 1.69 13.63 -2.41
C GLY A 27 1.56 12.12 -2.45
N ALA A 28 1.77 11.52 -3.62
CA ALA A 28 1.73 10.07 -3.81
C ALA A 28 2.86 9.35 -3.05
N ILE A 29 4.08 9.87 -3.11
CA ILE A 29 5.21 9.33 -2.33
C ILE A 29 4.91 9.39 -0.84
N PHE A 30 4.39 10.52 -0.35
CA PHE A 30 4.02 10.65 1.06
C PHE A 30 2.92 9.66 1.45
N GLY A 31 1.90 9.49 0.60
CA GLY A 31 0.84 8.50 0.79
C GLY A 31 1.38 7.07 0.90
N GLU A 32 2.23 6.66 -0.04
CA GLU A 32 2.86 5.33 -0.07
C GLU A 32 3.75 5.07 1.14
N VAL A 33 4.56 6.05 1.55
CA VAL A 33 5.40 5.95 2.75
C VAL A 33 4.52 5.83 4.00
N ALA A 34 3.45 6.63 4.11
CA ALA A 34 2.52 6.56 5.22
C ALA A 34 1.82 5.19 5.29
N MET A 35 1.31 4.69 4.17
CA MET A 35 0.68 3.36 4.06
C MET A 35 1.64 2.23 4.45
N THR A 36 2.90 2.32 4.01
CA THR A 36 3.95 1.35 4.38
C THR A 36 4.25 1.39 5.88
N CYS A 37 4.30 2.58 6.48
CA CYS A 37 4.44 2.73 7.93
C CYS A 37 3.25 2.13 8.70
N LEU A 38 2.03 2.28 8.19
CA LEU A 38 0.84 1.70 8.83
C LEU A 38 0.86 0.18 8.82
N ILE A 39 1.13 -0.45 7.68
CA ILE A 39 1.17 -1.93 7.62
C ILE A 39 2.32 -2.51 8.45
N THR A 40 3.50 -1.88 8.42
CA THR A 40 4.63 -2.34 9.25
C THR A 40 4.32 -2.20 10.74
N MET A 41 3.68 -1.11 11.17
CA MET A 41 3.24 -0.94 12.55
C MET A 41 2.24 -2.02 12.98
N VAL A 42 1.26 -2.36 12.14
CA VAL A 42 0.31 -3.45 12.42
C VAL A 42 1.04 -4.79 12.55
N VAL A 43 1.99 -5.10 11.65
CA VAL A 43 2.79 -6.32 11.73
C VAL A 43 3.60 -6.37 13.03
N LEU A 44 4.25 -5.27 13.41
CA LEU A 44 5.04 -5.19 14.65
C LEU A 44 4.16 -5.41 15.89
N LEU A 45 2.96 -4.84 15.92
CA LEU A 45 2.03 -4.99 17.05
C LEU A 45 1.40 -6.38 17.11
N VAL A 46 1.02 -6.97 15.98
CA VAL A 46 0.12 -8.14 15.97
C VAL A 46 0.89 -9.45 15.75
N ALA A 47 2.06 -9.41 15.10
CA ALA A 47 2.89 -10.60 14.86
C ALA A 47 4.11 -10.68 15.77
N VAL A 48 4.76 -9.56 16.09
CA VAL A 48 6.05 -9.55 16.81
C VAL A 48 5.88 -9.26 18.29
N ASN A 49 5.06 -8.29 18.67
CA ASN A 49 4.94 -7.85 20.06
C ASN A 49 4.39 -8.95 20.98
N SER A 50 5.21 -9.46 21.90
CA SER A 50 4.83 -10.54 22.84
C SER A 50 3.60 -10.24 23.70
N LYS A 51 3.23 -8.96 23.87
CA LYS A 51 2.04 -8.53 24.63
C LYS A 51 0.74 -8.61 23.81
N THR A 52 0.79 -8.26 22.53
CA THR A 52 -0.38 -8.11 21.65
C THR A 52 -0.41 -9.12 20.50
N LYS A 53 0.56 -10.04 20.45
CA LYS A 53 0.62 -11.11 19.46
C LYS A 53 -0.62 -11.99 19.54
N THR A 54 -1.24 -12.22 18.38
CA THR A 54 -2.45 -13.04 18.26
C THR A 54 -2.33 -14.03 17.11
N PRO A 55 -2.93 -15.24 17.22
CA PRO A 55 -3.00 -16.17 16.09
C PRO A 55 -3.76 -15.60 14.88
N LEU A 56 -4.56 -14.54 15.06
CA LEU A 56 -5.28 -13.84 13.99
C LEU A 56 -4.41 -12.79 13.27
N ALA A 57 -3.10 -12.73 13.53
CA ALA A 57 -2.20 -11.79 12.89
C ALA A 57 -2.28 -11.77 11.35
N PRO A 58 -2.32 -12.91 10.64
CA PRO A 58 -2.40 -12.92 9.18
C PRO A 58 -3.69 -12.25 8.67
N PHE A 59 -4.81 -12.45 9.38
CA PHE A 59 -6.09 -11.84 9.02
C PHE A 59 -6.06 -10.32 9.21
N LEU A 60 -5.55 -9.84 10.35
CA LEU A 60 -5.46 -8.41 10.64
C LEU A 60 -4.52 -7.69 9.67
N VAL A 61 -3.38 -8.29 9.34
CA VAL A 61 -2.46 -7.77 8.30
C VAL A 61 -3.15 -7.72 6.94
N GLY A 62 -3.89 -8.78 6.57
CA GLY A 62 -4.68 -8.81 5.34
C GLY A 62 -5.72 -7.69 5.27
N CYS A 63 -6.46 -7.44 6.36
CA CYS A 63 -7.38 -6.31 6.44
C CYS A 63 -6.67 -4.96 6.26
N THR A 64 -5.50 -4.77 6.87
CA THR A 64 -4.71 -3.54 6.70
C THR A 64 -4.23 -3.35 5.27
N VAL A 65 -3.81 -4.43 4.58
CA VAL A 65 -3.47 -4.37 3.14
C VAL A 65 -4.67 -3.91 2.33
N ILE A 66 -5.85 -4.51 2.53
CA ILE A 66 -7.07 -4.16 1.80
C ILE A 66 -7.42 -2.68 1.99
N ILE A 67 -7.33 -2.18 3.24
CA ILE A 67 -7.61 -0.78 3.54
C ILE A 67 -6.60 0.15 2.85
N ASN A 68 -5.30 -0.16 2.88
CA ASN A 68 -4.30 0.64 2.18
C ASN A 68 -4.54 0.66 0.67
N VAL A 69 -4.91 -0.48 0.08
CA VAL A 69 -5.21 -0.57 -1.36
C VAL A 69 -6.47 0.24 -1.73
N LEU A 70 -7.44 0.36 -0.84
CA LEU A 70 -8.63 1.20 -1.07
C LEU A 70 -8.37 2.70 -0.82
N ALA A 71 -7.31 3.03 -0.08
CA ALA A 71 -6.97 4.41 0.29
C ALA A 71 -6.11 5.11 -0.78
N GLY A 72 -5.47 4.35 -1.67
CA GLY A 72 -4.68 4.87 -2.79
C GLY A 72 -5.33 4.67 -4.14
#